data_AF-A0A522PV51-F1
#
_entry.id   AF-A0A522PV51-F1
#
_cell.length_a   1.000
_cell.length_b   1.000
_cell.length_c   1.000
_cell.angle_alpha   90.00
_cell.angle_beta   90.00
_cell.angle_gamma   90.00
#
_symmetry.space_group_name_H-M   'P 1'
#
loop_
_entity.id
_entity.type
_entity.pdbx_description
1 polymer ?
#
loop_
_entity_poly.entity_id
_entity_poly.type
_entity_poly.pdbx_seq_one_letter_code
_entity_poly.pdbx_strand_id
1 'polypeptide(L)'
;MTRRLRALVAVSACVVLAACGSQVPPNKFFGAQGSLAGNNRRAEAATVLDGTGGGGSASAATPSPGAGSTGTTSPGGSGGAGVGGAAAGGGSGGGSRPAGSGGAAGSCAGFQNGTGVTDSTITIANVSDLTGPVPGLFRSAQAAVTAYVAYFNATSSICGRKLKVLNLDSATSESGDQQADTTACGSAFAQIGSMGAFDAGGAATAAACGIPDIRAASTETARYKSPTSFGAYSLAVPEVPT
;
A
#
# COMPACT_ATOMS: atom_id res chain seq x y z
N MET A 1 38.38 36.86 35.86
CA MET A 1 37.83 37.14 34.50
C MET A 1 38.06 36.00 33.48
N THR A 2 38.39 34.77 33.90
CA THR A 2 38.79 33.67 32.98
C THR A 2 37.86 32.44 32.98
N ARG A 3 36.82 32.40 33.82
CA ARG A 3 35.87 31.26 33.87
C ARG A 3 34.57 31.47 33.09
N ARG A 4 34.19 32.72 32.77
CA ARG A 4 32.94 33.02 32.04
C ARG A 4 33.07 32.93 30.52
N LEU A 5 34.30 32.90 29.99
CA LEU A 5 34.56 32.83 28.54
C LEU A 5 34.50 31.39 27.99
N ARG A 6 34.65 30.37 28.84
CA ARG A 6 34.62 28.95 28.43
C ARG A 6 33.21 28.37 28.26
N ALA A 7 32.20 28.97 28.89
CA ALA A 7 30.83 28.47 28.82
C ALA A 7 30.09 28.88 27.52
N LEU A 8 30.50 29.96 26.86
CA LEU A 8 29.86 30.46 25.63
C LEU A 8 30.35 29.74 24.35
N VAL A 9 31.54 29.15 24.36
CA VAL A 9 32.08 28.41 23.20
C VAL A 9 31.51 26.99 23.09
N ALA A 10 31.16 26.36 24.23
CA ALA A 10 30.67 24.98 24.25
C ALA A 10 29.20 24.82 23.79
N VAL A 11 28.37 25.85 23.94
CA VAL A 11 26.94 25.79 23.57
C VAL A 11 26.71 26.06 22.08
N SER A 12 27.65 26.72 21.39
CA SER A 12 27.54 27.01 19.95
C SER A 12 28.01 25.86 19.05
N ALA A 13 28.73 24.86 19.60
CA ALA A 13 29.33 23.77 18.83
C ALA A 13 28.44 22.52 18.66
N CYS A 14 27.35 22.37 19.42
CA CYS A 14 26.53 21.14 19.39
C CYS A 14 25.24 21.24 18.57
N VAL A 15 24.98 22.36 17.87
CA VAL A 15 23.72 22.57 17.12
C VAL A 15 23.86 22.28 15.61
N VAL A 16 25.01 21.80 15.13
CA VAL A 16 25.27 21.68 13.67
C VAL A 16 25.14 20.25 13.12
N LEU A 17 24.79 19.24 13.92
CA LEU A 17 24.79 17.82 13.48
C LEU A 17 23.40 17.19 13.25
N ALA A 18 22.35 17.99 13.06
CA ALA A 18 20.98 17.49 12.77
C ALA A 18 20.44 17.97 11.40
N ALA A 19 21.27 17.90 10.36
CA ALA A 19 20.85 18.15 8.98
C ALA A 19 21.40 17.06 8.03
N CYS A 20 20.96 15.81 8.23
CA CYS A 20 21.01 14.78 7.19
C CYS A 20 19.62 14.67 6.54
N GLY A 21 19.10 15.81 6.07
CA GLY A 21 18.07 15.85 5.05
C GLY A 21 18.81 15.91 3.72
N SER A 22 18.68 14.87 2.90
CA SER A 22 19.21 14.82 1.55
C SER A 22 18.56 15.90 0.68
N GLN A 23 19.10 17.12 0.75
CA GLN A 23 18.88 18.17 -0.24
C GLN A 23 19.73 17.83 -1.46
N VAL A 24 19.30 16.80 -2.21
CA VAL A 24 19.84 16.55 -3.54
C VAL A 24 19.06 17.47 -4.49
N PRO A 25 19.70 18.47 -5.13
CA PRO A 25 19.02 19.31 -6.09
C PRO A 25 18.56 18.46 -7.29
N PRO A 26 17.33 18.68 -7.82
CA PRO A 26 16.72 17.86 -8.87
C PRO A 26 17.53 17.79 -10.19
N ASN A 27 18.53 18.65 -10.34
CA ASN A 27 19.36 18.78 -11.54
C ASN A 27 20.49 17.73 -11.58
N LYS A 28 20.64 16.88 -10.56
CA LYS A 28 21.66 15.81 -10.49
C LYS A 28 21.14 14.42 -10.92
N PHE A 29 19.85 14.26 -11.20
CA PHE A 29 19.28 12.98 -11.64
C PHE A 29 19.36 12.72 -13.16
N PHE A 30 19.68 13.73 -13.98
CA PHE A 30 19.76 13.57 -15.44
C PHE A 30 21.16 13.17 -15.97
N GLY A 31 22.11 12.81 -15.10
CA GLY A 31 23.49 12.47 -15.49
C GLY A 31 23.95 11.05 -15.15
N ALA A 32 23.22 10.30 -14.32
CA ALA A 32 23.64 8.97 -13.87
C ALA A 32 23.18 7.81 -14.79
N GLN A 33 22.24 8.07 -15.72
CA GLN A 33 21.83 7.10 -16.75
C GLN A 33 22.74 7.13 -18.00
N GLY A 34 23.57 8.18 -18.15
CA GLY A 34 24.38 8.42 -19.35
C GLY A 34 25.72 7.68 -19.41
N SER A 35 26.10 6.95 -18.36
CA SER A 35 27.38 6.21 -18.30
C SER A 35 27.23 4.68 -18.42
N LEU A 36 26.06 4.18 -18.81
CA LEU A 36 25.87 2.78 -19.24
C LEU A 36 25.67 2.65 -20.76
N ALA A 37 25.70 3.76 -21.50
CA ALA A 37 25.74 3.77 -22.95
C ALA A 37 27.20 3.76 -23.44
N GLY A 38 27.86 2.61 -23.35
CA GLY A 38 29.22 2.46 -23.87
C GLY A 38 29.85 1.11 -23.58
N ASN A 39 29.89 0.26 -24.61
CA ASN A 39 30.68 -0.96 -24.72
C ASN A 39 30.12 -2.21 -24.01
N ASN A 40 29.25 -2.93 -24.72
CA ASN A 40 29.42 -4.36 -24.95
C ASN A 40 28.60 -4.80 -26.17
N ARG A 41 29.28 -4.91 -27.31
CA ARG A 41 28.79 -5.62 -28.50
C ARG A 41 29.00 -7.12 -28.30
N ARG A 42 27.90 -7.86 -28.22
CA ARG A 42 27.72 -9.26 -28.66
C ARG A 42 26.20 -9.39 -28.92
N ALA A 43 25.68 -9.21 -30.14
CA ALA A 43 25.83 -10.04 -31.34
C ALA A 43 25.52 -11.52 -31.06
N GLU A 44 24.22 -11.87 -31.10
CA GLU A 44 23.58 -13.06 -31.69
C GLU A 44 22.21 -13.26 -31.04
N ALA A 45 21.16 -13.71 -31.69
CA ALA A 45 20.72 -13.68 -33.08
C ALA A 45 19.21 -13.98 -32.97
N ALA A 46 18.38 -13.16 -33.60
CA ALA A 46 16.97 -13.46 -33.73
C ALA A 46 16.82 -14.63 -34.72
N THR A 47 16.28 -15.75 -34.25
CA THR A 47 15.69 -16.76 -35.13
C THR A 47 14.20 -16.79 -34.85
N VAL A 48 13.47 -16.09 -35.71
CA VAL A 48 12.05 -16.33 -35.96
C VAL A 48 11.98 -17.49 -36.93
N LEU A 49 11.35 -18.60 -36.54
CA LEU A 49 10.80 -19.59 -37.46
C LEU A 49 9.41 -20.00 -37.00
N ASP A 50 8.47 -19.72 -37.89
CA ASP A 50 7.06 -20.10 -37.95
C ASP A 50 6.89 -21.60 -38.30
N GLY A 51 5.75 -22.19 -37.92
CA GLY A 51 5.20 -23.37 -38.61
C GLY A 51 4.87 -24.66 -37.82
N THR A 52 3.60 -24.76 -37.40
CA THR A 52 2.65 -25.90 -37.53
C THR A 52 2.83 -27.28 -36.85
N GLY A 53 1.84 -27.65 -36.00
CA GLY A 53 1.09 -28.93 -36.14
C GLY A 53 1.02 -29.94 -34.95
N GLY A 54 -0.16 -30.09 -34.32
CA GLY A 54 -0.77 -31.42 -34.04
C GLY A 54 -0.77 -32.03 -32.61
N GLY A 55 -1.90 -31.88 -31.89
CA GLY A 55 -2.71 -32.95 -31.27
C GLY A 55 -2.16 -33.96 -30.24
N GLY A 56 -2.68 -33.89 -29.00
CA GLY A 56 -3.40 -35.03 -28.39
C GLY A 56 -2.77 -35.84 -27.22
N SER A 57 -3.49 -35.78 -26.08
CA SER A 57 -3.82 -36.88 -25.15
C SER A 57 -3.16 -36.97 -23.77
N ALA A 58 -4.06 -37.18 -22.80
CA ALA A 58 -3.90 -37.28 -21.37
C ALA A 58 -3.20 -38.56 -20.89
N SER A 59 -2.70 -38.53 -19.65
CA SER A 59 -2.89 -39.66 -18.73
C SER A 59 -2.75 -39.23 -17.27
N ALA A 60 -3.70 -39.73 -16.48
CA ALA A 60 -3.78 -39.65 -15.04
C ALA A 60 -2.84 -40.67 -14.38
N ALA A 61 -2.38 -40.36 -13.15
CA ALA A 61 -1.92 -41.37 -12.20
C ALA A 61 -2.07 -40.87 -10.75
N THR A 62 -2.99 -41.49 -10.01
CA THR A 62 -2.96 -41.71 -8.55
C THR A 62 -2.10 -42.96 -8.27
N PRO A 63 -1.44 -43.15 -7.09
CA PRO A 63 -2.11 -43.31 -5.79
C PRO A 63 -1.39 -42.75 -4.52
N SER A 64 -2.12 -42.76 -3.40
CA SER A 64 -1.73 -42.53 -1.98
C SER A 64 -1.22 -43.86 -1.33
N PRO A 65 -0.86 -44.01 -0.02
CA PRO A 65 -0.48 -43.08 1.08
C PRO A 65 0.83 -43.44 1.85
N GLY A 66 1.31 -42.49 2.67
CA GLY A 66 1.69 -42.70 4.09
C GLY A 66 2.96 -43.46 4.48
N ALA A 67 3.96 -42.74 5.03
CA ALA A 67 4.92 -43.29 5.99
C ALA A 67 5.27 -42.22 7.05
N GLY A 68 5.06 -42.56 8.33
CA GLY A 68 5.42 -41.73 9.47
C GLY A 68 6.89 -41.92 9.89
N SER A 69 7.41 -40.97 10.66
CA SER A 69 8.52 -41.23 11.58
C SER A 69 8.45 -40.28 12.77
N THR A 70 8.69 -40.89 13.92
CA THR A 70 8.69 -40.42 15.30
C THR A 70 9.77 -39.39 15.63
N GLY A 71 9.51 -38.61 16.67
CA GLY A 71 10.31 -37.47 17.10
C GLY A 71 11.63 -37.79 17.82
N THR A 72 12.40 -36.72 18.04
CA THR A 72 13.45 -36.61 19.05
C THR A 72 13.42 -35.21 19.67
N THR A 73 13.70 -35.15 20.97
CA THR A 73 13.61 -33.97 21.85
C THR A 73 14.97 -33.31 22.08
N SER A 74 15.06 -31.99 21.83
CA SER A 74 15.91 -30.93 22.47
C SER A 74 17.46 -31.05 22.51
N PRO A 75 18.26 -29.97 22.77
CA PRO A 75 17.91 -28.63 23.28
C PRO A 75 18.58 -27.40 22.60
N GLY A 76 18.05 -26.21 22.88
CA GLY A 76 18.86 -24.99 23.07
C GLY A 76 19.19 -24.13 21.85
N GLY A 77 18.67 -22.90 21.83
CA GLY A 77 19.05 -21.87 20.86
C GLY A 77 18.21 -20.59 21.00
N SER A 78 18.37 -19.89 22.11
CA SER A 78 17.84 -18.54 22.35
C SER A 78 18.37 -17.54 21.30
N GLY A 79 17.48 -16.89 20.58
CA GLY A 79 17.80 -15.82 19.64
C GLY A 79 16.55 -15.00 19.33
N GLY A 80 16.13 -14.17 20.28
CA GLY A 80 15.07 -13.20 20.07
C GLY A 80 15.51 -12.12 19.08
N ALA A 81 14.76 -11.97 17.99
CA ALA A 81 14.76 -10.74 17.20
C ALA A 81 13.44 -10.04 17.45
N GLY A 82 13.41 -9.23 18.52
CA GLY A 82 12.35 -8.27 18.74
C GLY A 82 12.43 -7.21 17.64
N VAL A 83 11.44 -7.17 16.75
CA VAL A 83 11.20 -5.98 15.94
C VAL A 83 10.56 -4.96 16.87
N GLY A 84 11.42 -4.14 17.47
CA GLY A 84 11.04 -3.05 18.35
C GLY A 84 10.06 -2.13 17.65
N GLY A 85 8.86 -2.03 18.23
CA GLY A 85 7.94 -0.96 17.92
C GLY A 85 8.63 0.37 18.20
N ALA A 86 8.77 1.19 17.16
CA ALA A 86 9.10 2.59 17.36
C ALA A 86 7.88 3.26 18.00
N ALA A 87 7.93 3.39 19.33
CA ALA A 87 7.08 4.30 20.07
C ALA A 87 7.26 5.71 19.48
N ALA A 88 6.27 6.19 18.75
CA ALA A 88 6.18 7.60 18.40
C ALA A 88 5.90 8.37 19.69
N GLY A 89 6.97 8.93 20.26
CA GLY A 89 6.91 9.81 21.42
C GLY A 89 5.98 10.98 21.14
N GLY A 90 4.98 11.15 22.00
CA GLY A 90 4.11 12.31 22.01
C GLY A 90 4.91 13.58 22.31
N GLY A 91 5.18 14.35 21.25
CA GLY A 91 5.55 15.76 21.37
C GLY A 91 4.28 16.61 21.33
N SER A 92 3.79 17.05 22.49
CA SER A 92 2.85 18.16 22.57
C SER A 92 3.55 19.44 22.12
N GLY A 93 3.54 19.69 20.81
CA GLY A 93 3.91 20.95 20.20
C GLY A 93 2.72 21.45 19.40
N GLY A 94 1.90 22.29 20.02
CA GLY A 94 0.76 22.98 19.40
C GLY A 94 1.19 24.04 18.39
N GLY A 95 1.92 23.62 17.36
CA GLY A 95 2.19 24.43 16.18
C GLY A 95 1.32 23.90 15.05
N SER A 96 0.33 24.69 14.64
CA SER A 96 -0.39 24.46 13.39
C SER A 96 0.61 24.33 12.27
N ARG A 97 0.94 23.10 11.86
CA ARG A 97 1.66 22.88 10.60
C ARG A 97 0.78 23.52 9.53
N PRO A 98 1.30 24.44 8.71
CA PRO A 98 0.51 24.94 7.60
C PRO A 98 0.11 23.69 6.80
N ALA A 99 -1.19 23.45 6.68
CA ALA A 99 -1.70 22.58 5.63
C ALA A 99 -1.02 23.10 4.37
N GLY A 100 -0.15 22.28 3.75
CA GLY A 100 0.51 22.67 2.52
C GLY A 100 -0.58 23.23 1.63
N SER A 101 -0.41 24.47 1.15
CA SER A 101 -1.45 25.24 0.48
C SER A 101 -2.00 24.38 -0.64
N GLY A 102 -3.10 23.67 -0.34
CA GLY A 102 -3.75 22.78 -1.28
C GLY A 102 -4.10 23.66 -2.47
N GLY A 103 -3.89 23.13 -3.68
CA GLY A 103 -4.38 23.80 -4.87
C GLY A 103 -5.83 24.24 -4.66
N ALA A 104 -6.24 25.30 -5.37
CA ALA A 104 -7.58 25.85 -5.25
C ALA A 104 -8.62 24.73 -5.21
N ALA A 105 -9.52 24.75 -4.21
CA ALA A 105 -10.54 23.74 -4.06
C ALA A 105 -11.31 23.61 -5.38
N GLY A 106 -11.46 22.38 -5.87
CA GLY A 106 -12.22 22.11 -7.09
C GLY A 106 -13.65 22.60 -6.97
N SER A 107 -14.27 22.95 -8.10
CA SER A 107 -15.68 23.30 -8.15
C SER A 107 -16.55 22.08 -7.79
N CYS A 108 -17.62 22.33 -7.04
CA CYS A 108 -18.65 21.33 -6.76
C CYS A 108 -19.70 21.21 -7.88
N ALA A 109 -19.59 22.03 -8.93
CA ALA A 109 -20.48 21.97 -10.08
C ALA A 109 -20.42 20.57 -10.73
N GLY A 110 -21.58 19.94 -10.89
CA GLY A 110 -21.70 18.61 -11.47
C GLY A 110 -21.43 17.45 -10.52
N PHE A 111 -21.12 17.70 -9.24
CA PHE A 111 -20.96 16.60 -8.27
C PHE A 111 -22.33 16.12 -7.75
N GLN A 112 -22.87 15.14 -8.45
CA GLN A 112 -24.20 14.55 -8.21
C GLN A 112 -24.14 13.43 -7.16
N ASN A 113 -25.29 13.17 -6.54
CA ASN A 113 -25.46 11.99 -5.70
C ASN A 113 -25.50 10.73 -6.56
N GLY A 114 -25.19 9.60 -5.94
CA GLY A 114 -25.09 8.31 -6.61
C GLY A 114 -24.69 7.23 -5.63
N THR A 115 -24.16 6.11 -6.12
CA THR A 115 -23.65 5.05 -5.27
C THR A 115 -22.60 5.57 -4.30
N GLY A 116 -22.85 5.39 -3.00
CA GLY A 116 -21.99 5.88 -1.93
C GLY A 116 -21.93 7.41 -1.79
N VAL A 117 -22.74 8.20 -2.50
CA VAL A 117 -22.77 9.68 -2.36
C VAL A 117 -24.19 10.14 -2.11
N THR A 118 -24.39 10.78 -0.95
CA THR A 118 -25.65 11.43 -0.56
C THR A 118 -25.46 12.94 -0.45
N ASP A 119 -26.51 13.68 -0.09
CA ASP A 119 -26.43 15.13 0.15
C ASP A 119 -25.44 15.53 1.25
N SER A 120 -25.14 14.62 2.18
CA SER A 120 -24.30 14.91 3.36
C SER A 120 -23.08 14.00 3.51
N THR A 121 -23.03 12.85 2.81
CA THR A 121 -22.03 11.82 3.05
C THR A 121 -21.45 11.27 1.76
N ILE A 122 -20.14 10.99 1.78
CA ILE A 122 -19.44 10.18 0.78
C ILE A 122 -18.91 8.93 1.50
N THR A 123 -19.46 7.78 1.18
CA THR A 123 -19.03 6.48 1.69
C THR A 123 -17.82 6.00 0.91
N ILE A 124 -16.72 5.74 1.61
CA ILE A 124 -15.53 5.06 1.09
C ILE A 124 -15.45 3.67 1.72
N ALA A 125 -15.15 2.65 0.93
CA ALA A 125 -14.94 1.30 1.42
C ALA A 125 -13.47 1.07 1.76
N ASN A 126 -13.20 0.20 2.73
CA ASN A 126 -11.90 -0.39 2.97
C ASN A 126 -12.06 -1.90 3.07
N VAL A 127 -11.47 -2.63 2.13
CA VAL A 127 -11.45 -4.10 2.11
C VAL A 127 -10.09 -4.55 2.63
N SER A 128 -10.07 -5.20 3.80
CA SER A 128 -8.82 -5.67 4.40
C SER A 128 -8.97 -7.00 5.13
N ASP A 129 -7.86 -7.73 5.25
CA ASP A 129 -7.85 -9.01 5.97
C ASP A 129 -7.97 -8.79 7.48
N LEU A 130 -9.14 -9.12 8.04
CA LEU A 130 -9.38 -9.09 9.48
C LEU A 130 -9.54 -10.48 10.07
N THR A 131 -10.23 -11.37 9.35
CA THR A 131 -10.37 -12.78 9.72
C THR A 131 -9.60 -13.67 8.75
N GLY A 132 -9.67 -14.99 8.96
CA GLY A 132 -8.91 -15.98 8.20
C GLY A 132 -7.77 -16.60 9.02
N PRO A 133 -6.80 -17.25 8.34
CA PRO A 133 -5.74 -18.01 9.01
C PRO A 133 -4.82 -17.15 9.90
N VAL A 134 -4.67 -15.87 9.59
CA VAL A 134 -3.92 -14.90 10.40
C VAL A 134 -4.87 -13.77 10.84
N PRO A 135 -5.50 -13.88 12.02
CA PRO A 135 -6.43 -12.86 12.50
C PRO A 135 -5.77 -11.48 12.62
N GLY A 136 -6.43 -10.48 12.04
CA GLY A 136 -6.03 -9.07 12.13
C GLY A 136 -4.84 -8.68 11.26
N LEU A 137 -4.46 -9.51 10.27
CA LEU A 137 -3.30 -9.30 9.39
C LEU A 137 -3.18 -7.86 8.87
N PHE A 138 -4.29 -7.27 8.41
CA PHE A 138 -4.33 -5.89 7.92
C PHE A 138 -5.33 -5.00 8.68
N ARG A 139 -5.56 -5.28 9.98
CA ARG A 139 -6.38 -4.41 10.86
C ARG A 139 -5.86 -2.96 10.89
N SER A 140 -4.55 -2.78 10.77
CA SER A 140 -3.91 -1.45 10.73
C SER A 140 -4.37 -0.62 9.52
N ALA A 141 -4.69 -1.24 8.37
CA ALA A 141 -5.18 -0.56 7.19
C ALA A 141 -6.55 0.09 7.45
N GLN A 142 -7.50 -0.66 8.03
CA GLN A 142 -8.80 -0.10 8.45
C GLN A 142 -8.65 0.97 9.52
N ALA A 143 -7.77 0.76 10.51
CA ALA A 143 -7.53 1.73 11.56
C ALA A 143 -6.98 3.06 10.98
N ALA A 144 -6.06 2.99 10.03
CA ALA A 144 -5.49 4.16 9.37
C ALA A 144 -6.54 4.96 8.59
N VAL A 145 -7.38 4.30 7.78
CA VAL A 145 -8.43 4.97 7.01
C VAL A 145 -9.50 5.55 7.93
N THR A 146 -9.88 4.83 8.99
CA THR A 146 -10.82 5.32 10.01
C THR A 146 -10.28 6.57 10.71
N ALA A 147 -9.00 6.56 11.10
CA ALA A 147 -8.35 7.72 11.72
C ALA A 147 -8.26 8.91 10.75
N TYR A 148 -7.93 8.67 9.49
CA TYR A 148 -7.90 9.71 8.46
C TYR A 148 -9.28 10.33 8.25
N VAL A 149 -10.35 9.52 8.14
CA VAL A 149 -11.71 10.04 7.98
C VAL A 149 -12.15 10.83 9.21
N ALA A 150 -11.82 10.38 10.42
CA ALA A 150 -12.10 11.14 11.63
C ALA A 150 -11.40 12.52 11.60
N TYR A 151 -10.13 12.56 11.24
CA TYR A 151 -9.37 13.80 11.08
C TYR A 151 -9.99 14.70 9.99
N PHE A 152 -10.22 14.16 8.78
CA PHE A 152 -10.78 14.90 7.66
C PHE A 152 -12.15 15.50 8.02
N ASN A 153 -13.01 14.73 8.68
CA ASN A 153 -14.33 15.20 9.08
C ASN A 153 -14.27 16.26 10.18
N ALA A 154 -13.22 16.28 11.01
CA ALA A 154 -13.03 17.32 12.01
C ALA A 154 -12.53 18.63 11.38
N THR A 155 -11.77 18.58 10.28
CA THR A 155 -11.10 19.76 9.71
C THR A 155 -11.67 20.25 8.39
N SER A 156 -12.45 19.43 7.68
CA SER A 156 -12.77 19.65 6.27
C SER A 156 -14.07 18.97 5.84
N SER A 157 -14.50 19.27 4.61
CA SER A 157 -15.60 18.60 3.91
C SER A 157 -15.36 18.68 2.41
N ILE A 158 -16.04 17.82 1.65
CA ILE A 158 -16.05 17.85 0.18
C ILE A 158 -17.43 18.30 -0.26
N CYS A 159 -17.55 19.53 -0.78
CA CYS A 159 -18.84 20.05 -1.24
C CYS A 159 -19.94 19.95 -0.17
N GLY A 160 -19.61 20.26 1.08
CA GLY A 160 -20.51 20.14 2.22
C GLY A 160 -20.65 18.72 2.80
N ARG A 161 -20.09 17.69 2.15
CA ARG A 161 -20.22 16.29 2.55
C ARG A 161 -19.06 15.82 3.42
N LYS A 162 -19.37 14.95 4.39
CA LYS A 162 -18.39 14.25 5.24
C LYS A 162 -18.10 12.86 4.68
N LEU A 163 -16.95 12.32 5.02
CA LEU A 163 -16.58 10.95 4.66
C LEU A 163 -17.19 9.95 5.66
N LYS A 164 -17.62 8.79 5.18
CA LYS A 164 -18.00 7.63 6.00
C LYS A 164 -17.18 6.43 5.56
N VAL A 165 -16.62 5.69 6.50
CA VAL A 165 -15.90 4.46 6.18
C VAL A 165 -16.86 3.26 6.25
N LEU A 166 -16.86 2.45 5.19
CA LEU A 166 -17.45 1.12 5.14
C LEU A 166 -16.29 0.10 5.25
N ASN A 167 -16.09 -0.45 6.43
CA ASN A 167 -15.07 -1.48 6.67
C ASN A 167 -15.61 -2.85 6.26
N LEU A 168 -14.85 -3.56 5.41
CA LEU A 168 -15.19 -4.88 4.87
C LEU A 168 -14.01 -5.83 5.09
N ASP A 169 -14.32 -7.09 5.37
CA ASP A 169 -13.34 -8.13 5.65
C ASP A 169 -13.23 -9.08 4.46
N SER A 170 -12.03 -9.22 3.89
CA SER A 170 -11.72 -10.19 2.82
C SER A 170 -11.45 -11.60 3.36
N ALA A 171 -11.42 -11.77 4.68
CA ALA A 171 -11.20 -13.04 5.36
C ALA A 171 -9.90 -13.76 4.93
N THR A 172 -8.89 -13.01 4.47
CA THR A 172 -7.64 -13.56 3.94
C THR A 172 -7.90 -14.63 2.86
N SER A 173 -8.80 -14.33 1.91
CA SER A 173 -9.19 -15.27 0.85
C SER A 173 -9.66 -14.54 -0.40
N GLU A 174 -9.45 -15.14 -1.58
CA GLU A 174 -9.96 -14.58 -2.85
C GLU A 174 -11.48 -14.46 -2.87
N SER A 175 -12.20 -15.46 -2.35
CA SER A 175 -13.67 -15.44 -2.35
C SER A 175 -14.25 -14.43 -1.37
N GLY A 176 -13.57 -14.19 -0.24
CA GLY A 176 -13.94 -13.11 0.69
C GLY A 176 -13.65 -11.74 0.10
N ASP A 177 -12.50 -11.55 -0.55
CA ASP A 177 -12.17 -10.31 -1.29
C ASP A 177 -13.22 -10.03 -2.38
N GLN A 178 -13.59 -11.02 -3.19
CA GLN A 178 -14.64 -10.89 -4.20
C GLN A 178 -15.99 -10.43 -3.62
N GLN A 179 -16.40 -11.01 -2.49
CA GLN A 179 -17.66 -10.65 -1.82
C GLN A 179 -17.62 -9.25 -1.20
N ALA A 180 -16.48 -8.88 -0.63
CA ALA A 180 -16.24 -7.55 -0.10
C ALA A 180 -16.28 -6.50 -1.23
N ASP A 181 -15.58 -6.73 -2.35
CA ASP A 181 -15.64 -5.86 -3.53
C ASP A 181 -17.06 -5.77 -4.10
N THR A 182 -17.83 -6.87 -4.13
CA THR A 182 -19.24 -6.84 -4.56
C THR A 182 -20.08 -5.91 -3.67
N THR A 183 -19.86 -5.96 -2.36
CA THR A 183 -20.54 -5.08 -1.39
C THR A 183 -20.12 -3.62 -1.57
N ALA A 184 -18.82 -3.38 -1.79
CA ALA A 184 -18.27 -2.06 -2.05
C ALA A 184 -18.87 -1.43 -3.32
N CYS A 185 -18.94 -2.18 -4.43
CA CYS A 185 -19.54 -1.76 -5.69
C CYS A 185 -20.99 -1.25 -5.54
N GLY A 186 -21.77 -1.82 -4.62
CA GLY A 186 -23.16 -1.43 -4.38
C GLY A 186 -23.34 -0.28 -3.39
N SER A 187 -22.32 0.07 -2.62
CA SER A 187 -22.50 0.87 -1.39
C SER A 187 -21.52 2.04 -1.23
N ALA A 188 -20.41 2.04 -1.96
CA ALA A 188 -19.32 3.00 -1.79
C ALA A 188 -19.03 3.76 -3.09
N PHE A 189 -18.52 4.98 -2.91
CA PHE A 189 -18.04 5.83 -4.00
C PHE A 189 -16.67 5.37 -4.52
N ALA A 190 -15.82 4.87 -3.63
CA ALA A 190 -14.47 4.39 -3.91
C ALA A 190 -14.00 3.43 -2.82
N GLN A 191 -13.03 2.58 -3.13
CA GLN A 191 -12.25 1.83 -2.15
C GLN A 191 -10.95 2.59 -1.86
N ILE A 192 -10.63 2.76 -0.57
CA ILE A 192 -9.49 3.56 -0.13
C ILE A 192 -8.73 2.80 0.95
N GLY A 193 -7.42 2.67 0.77
CA GLY A 193 -6.49 2.06 1.72
C GLY A 193 -6.69 0.56 1.94
N SER A 194 -7.37 -0.12 1.02
CA SER A 194 -7.59 -1.57 1.07
C SER A 194 -6.26 -2.33 1.01
N MET A 195 -6.15 -3.46 1.72
CA MET A 195 -5.01 -4.36 1.67
C MET A 195 -5.43 -5.78 2.08
N GLY A 196 -5.22 -6.73 1.20
CA GLY A 196 -5.46 -8.16 1.45
C GLY A 196 -4.31 -8.96 0.87
N ALA A 197 -4.03 -10.15 1.38
CA ALA A 197 -2.99 -11.03 0.87
C ALA A 197 -3.40 -11.72 -0.45
N PHE A 198 -4.71 -11.96 -0.58
CA PHE A 198 -5.34 -12.63 -1.72
C PHE A 198 -6.31 -11.68 -2.45
N ASP A 199 -5.79 -10.52 -2.87
CA ASP A 199 -6.57 -9.43 -3.46
C ASP A 199 -6.86 -9.58 -4.97
N ALA A 200 -6.42 -10.67 -5.60
CA ALA A 200 -6.81 -11.03 -6.96
C ALA A 200 -8.31 -11.33 -7.08
N GLY A 201 -8.93 -11.85 -6.01
CA GLY A 201 -10.32 -12.33 -6.03
C GLY A 201 -11.36 -11.25 -6.37
N GLY A 202 -11.17 -10.02 -5.89
CA GLY A 202 -12.06 -8.90 -6.17
C GLY A 202 -11.62 -8.00 -7.32
N ALA A 203 -10.45 -8.24 -7.95
CA ALA A 203 -9.93 -7.36 -8.99
C ALA A 203 -10.88 -7.24 -10.20
N ALA A 204 -11.40 -8.37 -10.68
CA ALA A 204 -12.37 -8.37 -11.78
C ALA A 204 -13.71 -7.73 -11.37
N THR A 205 -14.17 -7.94 -10.13
CA THR A 205 -15.40 -7.34 -9.60
C THR A 205 -15.31 -5.82 -9.54
N ALA A 206 -14.21 -5.30 -8.98
CA ALA A 206 -13.96 -3.86 -8.91
C ALA A 206 -13.87 -3.23 -10.30
N ALA A 207 -13.15 -3.87 -11.22
CA ALA A 207 -13.05 -3.42 -12.60
C ALA A 207 -14.41 -3.41 -13.32
N ALA A 208 -15.21 -4.46 -13.13
CA ALA A 208 -16.52 -4.60 -13.78
C ALA A 208 -17.52 -3.53 -13.34
N CYS A 209 -17.53 -3.15 -12.06
CA CYS A 209 -18.41 -2.10 -11.55
C CYS A 209 -17.82 -0.69 -11.68
N GLY A 210 -16.55 -0.58 -12.09
CA GLY A 210 -15.88 0.70 -12.30
C GLY A 210 -15.53 1.46 -11.01
N ILE A 211 -15.55 0.81 -9.85
CA ILE A 211 -15.24 1.47 -8.57
C ILE A 211 -13.76 1.86 -8.53
N PRO A 212 -13.42 3.14 -8.29
CA PRO A 212 -12.04 3.54 -8.08
C PRO A 212 -11.48 2.87 -6.81
N ASP A 213 -10.38 2.15 -6.95
CA ASP A 213 -9.76 1.38 -5.86
C ASP A 213 -8.34 1.88 -5.59
N ILE A 214 -8.20 2.81 -4.64
CA ILE A 214 -6.91 3.36 -4.22
C ILE A 214 -6.38 2.51 -3.06
N ARG A 215 -5.60 1.49 -3.37
CA ARG A 215 -5.12 0.50 -2.39
C ARG A 215 -3.97 1.03 -1.55
N ALA A 216 -3.87 0.57 -0.30
CA ALA A 216 -2.67 0.79 0.48
C ALA A 216 -1.48 0.05 -0.17
N ALA A 217 -1.73 -1.19 -0.60
CA ALA A 217 -0.86 -1.94 -1.50
C ALA A 217 -1.71 -2.94 -2.29
N SER A 218 -1.31 -3.21 -3.54
CA SER A 218 -1.78 -4.37 -4.30
C SER A 218 -0.78 -5.51 -4.10
N THR A 219 -1.22 -6.66 -3.61
CA THR A 219 -0.31 -7.79 -3.31
C THR A 219 -0.22 -8.78 -4.46
N GLU A 220 -1.24 -8.83 -5.33
CA GLU A 220 -1.27 -9.74 -6.46
C GLU A 220 -1.32 -9.02 -7.81
N THR A 221 -0.79 -9.69 -8.83
CA THR A 221 -0.65 -9.12 -10.18
C THR A 221 -2.00 -8.77 -10.80
N ALA A 222 -3.05 -9.57 -10.54
CA ALA A 222 -4.39 -9.31 -11.07
C ALA A 222 -4.95 -7.98 -10.55
N ARG A 223 -4.78 -7.69 -9.25
CA ARG A 223 -5.21 -6.43 -8.67
C ARG A 223 -4.34 -5.27 -9.15
N TYR A 224 -3.03 -5.44 -9.22
CA TYR A 224 -2.12 -4.42 -9.76
C TYR A 224 -2.43 -4.03 -11.22
N LYS A 225 -2.83 -5.00 -12.06
CA LYS A 225 -3.18 -4.77 -13.47
C LYS A 225 -4.62 -4.31 -13.68
N SER A 226 -5.44 -4.24 -12.63
CA SER A 226 -6.82 -3.77 -12.75
C SER A 226 -6.84 -2.31 -13.22
N PRO A 227 -7.65 -1.96 -14.24
CA PRO A 227 -7.71 -0.60 -14.76
C PRO A 227 -8.31 0.41 -13.78
N THR A 228 -8.97 -0.06 -12.73
CA THR A 228 -9.59 0.77 -11.68
C THR A 228 -8.79 0.81 -10.39
N SER A 229 -7.71 0.04 -10.29
CA SER A 229 -6.90 -0.05 -9.08
C SER A 229 -5.61 0.77 -9.20
N PHE A 230 -5.31 1.51 -8.14
CA PHE A 230 -4.15 2.39 -8.05
C PHE A 230 -3.48 2.22 -6.69
N GLY A 231 -2.14 2.19 -6.65
CA GLY A 231 -1.40 2.13 -5.39
C GLY A 231 -1.25 3.52 -4.76
N ALA A 232 -1.66 3.67 -3.50
CA ALA A 232 -1.24 4.81 -2.68
C ALA A 232 0.25 4.70 -2.31
N TYR A 233 0.77 3.48 -2.24
CA TYR A 233 2.19 3.20 -2.12
C TYR A 233 2.86 3.26 -3.49
N SER A 234 3.83 4.16 -3.65
CA SER A 234 4.43 4.51 -4.95
C SER A 234 5.49 3.52 -5.47
N LEU A 235 5.50 2.26 -5.01
CA LEU A 235 6.41 1.26 -5.55
C LEU A 235 5.76 0.53 -6.72
N ALA A 236 6.48 0.43 -7.84
CA ALA A 236 6.08 -0.50 -8.89
C ALA A 236 6.29 -1.94 -8.36
N VAL A 237 5.31 -2.83 -8.52
CA VAL A 237 5.42 -4.23 -8.06
C VAL A 237 6.69 -4.93 -8.54
N PRO A 238 7.21 -4.70 -9.78
CA PRO A 238 8.50 -5.25 -10.21
C PRO A 238 9.75 -4.74 -9.46
N GLU A 239 9.62 -3.67 -8.66
CA GLU A 239 10.72 -3.07 -7.88
C GLU A 239 10.74 -3.56 -6.43
N VAL A 240 9.77 -4.38 -6.01
CA VAL A 240 9.77 -5.04 -4.70
C VAL A 240 10.67 -6.27 -4.78
N PRO A 241 11.79 -6.34 -4.03
CA PRO A 241 12.69 -7.50 -4.07
C PRO A 241 11.94 -8.77 -3.65
N THR A 242 12.00 -9.79 -4.50
CA THR A 242 11.54 -11.16 -4.20
C THR A 242 12.56 -11.93 -3.37
#